data_AF-A0AAD3NFM6-F1
#
_entry.id   AF-A0AAD3NFM6-F1
#
_cell.length_a   1.000
_cell.length_b   1.000
_cell.length_c   1.000
_cell.angle_alpha   90.00
_cell.angle_beta   90.00
_cell.angle_gamma   90.00
#
_symmetry.space_group_name_H-M   'P 1'
#
loop_
_entity.id
_entity.type
_entity.pdbx_description
1 polymer ?
#
loop_
_entity_poly.entity_id
_entity_poly.type
_entity_poly.pdbx_seq_one_letter_code
_entity_poly.pdbx_strand_id
1 'polypeptide(L)'
;MSGASSDHLHRSTLTVYSNLMEHFNPGLQKLVALGTSYVKAFQALAVCSEAYFSAVAKMGDQALHTLSSRSLGDVLIQISDTQRRLTAEMEGVFRWFQIEVLQAMEKNVKLDEEYIDGSRRVYELEVRNQAEALEKQLRRGAYRDSLENSEY
;
A
#
# COMPACT_ATOMS: atom_id res chain seq x y z
N MET A 1 -15.75 19.58 31.68
CA MET A 1 -15.39 18.18 31.36
C MET A 1 -13.88 18.05 31.55
N SER A 2 -13.42 17.02 32.25
CA SER A 2 -12.10 16.94 32.91
C SER A 2 -10.90 16.96 31.95
N GLY A 3 -9.84 17.72 32.27
CA GLY A 3 -8.59 17.79 31.51
C GLY A 3 -7.92 16.43 31.26
N ALA A 4 -8.14 15.45 32.14
CA ALA A 4 -7.65 14.08 31.97
C ALA A 4 -8.22 13.38 30.71
N SER A 5 -9.43 13.74 30.29
CA SER A 5 -10.02 13.22 29.04
C SER A 5 -9.39 13.87 27.81
N SER A 6 -9.00 15.15 27.91
CA SER A 6 -8.34 15.89 26.82
C SER A 6 -6.90 15.38 26.58
N ASP A 7 -6.15 15.12 27.65
CA ASP A 7 -4.79 14.59 27.55
C ASP A 7 -4.75 13.19 26.95
N HIS A 8 -5.73 12.35 27.28
CA HIS A 8 -5.89 11.05 26.65
C HIS A 8 -6.17 11.18 25.15
N LEU A 9 -7.09 12.06 24.75
CA LEU A 9 -7.40 12.28 23.34
C LEU A 9 -6.15 12.77 22.58
N HIS A 10 -5.42 13.73 23.15
CA HIS A 10 -4.17 14.23 22.57
C HIS A 10 -3.15 13.10 22.34
N ARG A 11 -2.88 12.29 23.36
CA ARG A 11 -1.97 11.14 23.25
C ARG A 11 -2.44 10.13 22.20
N SER A 12 -3.75 9.87 22.15
CA SER A 12 -4.32 8.95 21.17
C SER A 12 -4.15 9.45 19.74
N THR A 13 -4.40 10.75 19.51
CA THR A 13 -4.18 11.38 18.19
C THR A 13 -2.70 11.31 17.77
N LEU A 14 -1.76 11.63 18.66
CA LEU A 14 -0.33 11.51 18.35
C LEU A 14 0.10 10.07 18.07
N THR A 15 -0.46 9.11 18.80
CA THR A 15 -0.21 7.68 18.57
C THR A 15 -0.65 7.26 17.17
N VAL A 16 -1.76 7.80 16.65
CA VAL A 16 -2.20 7.52 15.26
C VAL A 16 -1.17 8.03 14.26
N TYR A 17 -0.68 9.26 14.41
CA TYR A 17 0.36 9.82 13.54
C TYR A 17 1.63 8.96 13.55
N SER A 18 2.11 8.58 14.74
CA SER A 18 3.28 7.69 14.87
C SER A 18 3.02 6.32 14.25
N ASN A 19 1.87 5.70 14.49
CA ASN A 19 1.54 4.39 13.90
C ASN A 19 1.50 4.42 12.37
N LEU A 20 1.00 5.50 11.77
CA LEU A 20 0.99 5.65 10.32
C LEU A 20 2.41 5.71 9.75
N MET A 21 3.29 6.50 10.38
CA MET A 21 4.66 6.71 9.91
C MET A 21 5.60 5.55 10.23
N GLU A 22 5.50 4.97 11.41
CA GLU A 22 6.45 3.98 11.94
C GLU A 22 6.06 2.54 11.60
N HIS A 23 4.79 2.30 11.27
CA HIS A 23 4.27 0.94 11.01
C HIS A 23 3.53 0.82 9.68
N PHE A 24 2.54 1.66 9.41
CA PHE A 24 1.70 1.51 8.22
C PHE A 24 2.49 1.77 6.92
N ASN A 25 3.14 2.93 6.81
CA ASN A 25 3.93 3.29 5.62
C ASN A 25 5.09 2.31 5.35
N PRO A 26 5.92 1.93 6.35
CA PRO A 26 6.91 0.87 6.17
C PRO A 26 6.30 -0.48 5.78
N GLY A 27 5.11 -0.80 6.31
CA GLY A 27 4.34 -1.99 5.93
C GLY A 27 3.95 -1.97 4.45
N LEU A 28 3.49 -0.82 3.94
CA LEU A 28 3.18 -0.64 2.52
C LEU A 28 4.43 -0.74 1.64
N GLN A 29 5.57 -0.15 2.04
CA GLN A 29 6.83 -0.31 1.30
C GLN A 29 7.25 -1.78 1.20
N LYS A 30 7.11 -2.52 2.30
CA LYS A 30 7.36 -3.97 2.30
C LYS A 30 6.40 -4.71 1.36
N LEU A 31 5.13 -4.33 1.33
CA LEU A 31 4.14 -4.90 0.43
C LEU A 31 4.48 -4.61 -1.05
N VAL A 32 4.95 -3.41 -1.38
CA VAL A 32 5.45 -3.07 -2.73
C VAL A 32 6.65 -3.94 -3.11
N ALA A 33 7.59 -4.15 -2.20
CA ALA A 33 8.76 -5.01 -2.45
C ALA A 33 8.38 -6.48 -2.70
N LEU A 34 7.44 -7.00 -1.90
CA LEU A 34 6.89 -8.36 -2.07
C LEU A 34 6.11 -8.47 -3.38
N GLY A 35 5.26 -7.49 -3.70
CA GLY A 35 4.52 -7.44 -4.96
C GLY A 35 5.43 -7.38 -6.18
N THR A 36 6.51 -6.60 -6.11
CA THR A 36 7.53 -6.55 -7.17
C THR A 36 8.23 -7.89 -7.35
N SER A 37 8.54 -8.57 -6.25
CA SER A 37 9.13 -9.92 -6.30
C SER A 37 8.16 -10.93 -6.91
N TYR A 38 6.87 -10.81 -6.61
CA TYR A 38 5.82 -11.65 -7.19
C TYR A 38 5.68 -11.45 -8.71
N VAL A 39 5.72 -10.20 -9.19
CA VAL A 39 5.74 -9.88 -10.64
C VAL A 39 6.95 -10.52 -11.32
N LYS A 40 8.15 -10.40 -10.72
CA LYS A 40 9.37 -11.03 -11.26
C LYS A 40 9.28 -12.55 -11.32
N ALA A 41 8.70 -13.17 -10.29
CA ALA A 41 8.49 -14.61 -10.27
C ALA A 41 7.55 -15.05 -11.41
N PHE A 42 6.47 -14.30 -11.66
CA PHE A 42 5.59 -14.55 -12.80
C PHE A 42 6.29 -14.37 -14.15
N GLN A 43 7.11 -13.33 -14.32
CA GLN A 43 7.89 -13.13 -15.55
C GLN A 43 8.84 -14.31 -15.83
N ALA A 44 9.52 -14.81 -14.79
CA ALA A 44 10.34 -16.01 -14.91
C ALA A 44 9.51 -17.25 -15.28
N LEU A 45 8.34 -17.42 -14.66
CA LEU A 45 7.40 -18.49 -14.98
C LEU A 45 6.95 -18.41 -16.44
N ALA A 46 6.60 -17.22 -16.95
CA ALA A 46 6.16 -17.00 -18.33
C ALA A 46 7.24 -17.43 -19.33
N VAL A 47 8.50 -17.04 -19.11
CA VAL A 47 9.64 -17.45 -19.95
C VAL A 47 9.84 -18.97 -19.94
N CYS A 48 9.81 -19.59 -18.76
CA CYS A 48 9.95 -21.04 -18.63
C CYS A 48 8.77 -21.79 -19.27
N SER A 49 7.55 -21.27 -19.11
CA SER A 49 6.33 -21.80 -19.71
C SER A 49 6.43 -21.76 -21.23
N GLU A 50 6.86 -20.63 -21.81
CA GLU A 50 7.05 -20.50 -23.25
C GLU A 50 8.03 -21.54 -23.78
N ALA A 51 9.18 -21.72 -23.13
CA ALA A 51 10.15 -22.75 -23.53
C ALA A 51 9.56 -24.17 -23.48
N TYR A 52 8.82 -24.48 -22.42
CA TYR A 52 8.16 -25.78 -22.23
C TYR A 52 7.11 -26.04 -23.32
N PHE A 53 6.16 -25.13 -23.51
CA PHE A 53 5.08 -25.31 -24.48
C PHE A 53 5.55 -25.17 -25.93
N SER A 54 6.63 -24.44 -26.20
CA SER A 54 7.33 -24.51 -27.48
C SER A 54 7.89 -25.90 -27.77
N ALA A 55 8.43 -26.60 -26.76
CA ALA A 55 8.89 -27.98 -26.93
C ALA A 55 7.72 -28.95 -27.15
N VAL A 56 6.62 -28.79 -26.40
CA VAL A 56 5.39 -29.58 -26.59
C VAL A 56 4.80 -29.38 -27.99
N ALA A 57 4.76 -28.14 -28.49
CA ALA A 57 4.29 -27.84 -29.85
C ALA A 57 5.15 -28.54 -30.91
N LYS A 58 6.48 -28.57 -30.74
CA LYS A 58 7.39 -29.31 -31.64
C LYS A 58 7.14 -30.81 -31.64
N MET A 59 6.83 -31.41 -30.47
CA MET A 59 6.43 -32.80 -30.41
C MET A 59 5.10 -33.04 -31.14
N GLY A 60 4.17 -32.09 -31.02
CA GLY A 60 2.90 -32.12 -31.75
C GLY A 60 3.10 -32.06 -33.27
N ASP A 61 3.98 -31.18 -33.75
CA ASP A 61 4.36 -31.06 -35.16
C ASP A 61 4.97 -32.36 -35.71
N GLN A 62 5.87 -32.99 -34.95
CA GLN A 62 6.42 -34.30 -35.31
C GLN A 62 5.32 -35.38 -35.40
N ALA A 63 4.37 -35.40 -34.47
CA ALA A 63 3.28 -36.37 -34.45
C ALA A 63 2.28 -36.17 -35.60
N LEU A 64 2.06 -34.93 -36.04
CA LEU A 64 1.23 -34.61 -37.22
C LEU A 64 1.74 -35.25 -38.51
N HIS A 65 3.05 -35.44 -38.63
CA HIS A 65 3.69 -36.08 -39.78
C HIS A 65 3.66 -37.62 -39.73
N THR A 66 2.99 -38.22 -38.74
CA THR A 66 2.82 -39.67 -38.62
C THR A 66 1.41 -40.13 -39.01
N LEU A 67 1.28 -41.37 -39.50
CA LEU A 67 -0.01 -41.95 -39.89
C LEU A 67 -0.90 -42.29 -38.67
N SER A 68 -0.30 -42.76 -37.57
CA SER A 68 -1.03 -43.29 -36.41
C SER A 68 -1.27 -42.27 -35.30
N SER A 69 -0.53 -41.16 -35.26
CA SER A 69 -0.54 -40.23 -34.11
C SER A 69 -0.90 -38.80 -34.49
N ARG A 70 -1.47 -38.59 -35.69
CA ARG A 70 -1.86 -37.25 -36.17
C ARG A 70 -2.79 -36.51 -35.21
N SER A 71 -3.85 -37.16 -34.74
CA SER A 71 -4.80 -36.55 -33.79
C SER A 71 -4.16 -36.17 -32.45
N LEU A 72 -3.14 -36.93 -32.01
CA LEU A 72 -2.34 -36.57 -30.84
C LEU A 72 -1.51 -35.30 -31.11
N GLY A 73 -0.98 -35.16 -32.32
CA GLY A 73 -0.29 -33.95 -32.77
C GLY A 73 -1.15 -32.70 -32.68
N ASP A 74 -2.38 -32.77 -33.20
CA ASP A 74 -3.37 -31.68 -33.11
C ASP A 74 -3.61 -31.26 -31.65
N VAL A 75 -3.80 -32.23 -30.74
CA VAL A 75 -4.02 -31.98 -29.30
C VAL A 75 -2.82 -31.30 -28.65
N LEU A 76 -1.59 -31.75 -28.91
CA LEU A 76 -0.38 -31.17 -28.31
C LEU A 76 -0.15 -29.71 -28.76
N ILE A 77 -0.41 -29.42 -30.03
CA ILE A 77 -0.35 -28.04 -30.54
C ILE A 77 -1.44 -27.19 -29.89
N GLN A 78 -2.67 -27.69 -29.81
CA GLN A 78 -3.78 -26.96 -29.18
C GLN A 78 -3.53 -26.66 -27.70
N ILE A 79 -2.94 -27.60 -26.95
CA ILE A 79 -2.52 -27.38 -25.55
C ILE A 79 -1.50 -26.24 -25.48
N SER A 80 -0.51 -26.27 -26.36
CA SER A 80 0.57 -25.27 -26.39
C SER A 80 0.05 -23.88 -26.75
N ASP A 81 -0.82 -23.78 -27.74
CA ASP A 81 -1.45 -22.52 -28.15
C ASP A 81 -2.37 -21.96 -27.08
N THR A 82 -3.14 -22.84 -26.42
CA THR A 82 -4.01 -22.45 -25.31
C THR A 82 -3.17 -21.88 -24.17
N GLN A 83 -2.04 -22.49 -23.85
CA GLN A 83 -1.22 -22.03 -22.75
C GLN A 83 -0.45 -20.74 -23.05
N ARG A 84 -0.03 -20.54 -24.30
CA ARG A 84 0.48 -19.24 -24.78
C ARG A 84 -0.55 -18.11 -24.62
N ARG A 85 -1.79 -18.35 -25.03
CA ARG A 85 -2.89 -17.37 -24.89
C ARG A 85 -3.18 -17.04 -23.42
N LEU A 86 -3.31 -18.05 -22.56
CA LEU A 86 -3.53 -17.85 -21.12
C LEU A 86 -2.39 -17.07 -20.47
N THR A 87 -1.14 -17.37 -20.83
CA THR A 87 0.04 -16.64 -20.33
C THR A 87 -0.02 -15.16 -20.75
N ALA A 88 -0.37 -14.87 -22.00
CA ALA A 88 -0.50 -13.50 -22.51
C ALA A 88 -1.62 -12.70 -21.83
N GLU A 89 -2.76 -13.33 -21.53
CA GLU A 89 -3.83 -12.72 -20.73
C GLU A 89 -3.36 -12.39 -19.31
N MET A 90 -2.67 -13.34 -18.66
CA MET A 90 -2.10 -13.12 -17.33
C MET A 90 -1.04 -12.02 -17.32
N GLU A 91 -0.19 -11.90 -18.35
CA GLU A 91 0.73 -10.77 -18.46
C GLU A 91 0.02 -9.42 -18.45
N GLY A 92 -1.16 -9.32 -19.06
CA GLY A 92 -2.01 -8.12 -18.99
C GLY A 92 -2.39 -7.78 -17.56
N VAL A 93 -2.81 -8.78 -16.78
CA VAL A 93 -3.15 -8.63 -15.35
C VAL A 93 -1.93 -8.22 -14.52
N PHE A 94 -0.76 -8.81 -14.76
CA PHE A 94 0.46 -8.47 -14.04
C PHE A 94 0.99 -7.07 -14.39
N ARG A 95 0.85 -6.63 -15.65
CA ARG A 95 1.14 -5.24 -16.04
C ARG A 95 0.22 -4.26 -15.33
N TRP A 96 -1.08 -4.54 -15.30
CA TRP A 96 -2.04 -3.73 -14.56
C TRP A 96 -1.72 -3.69 -13.07
N PHE A 97 -1.44 -4.83 -12.44
CA PHE A 97 -1.05 -4.91 -11.03
C PHE A 97 0.20 -4.08 -10.73
N GLN A 98 1.21 -4.14 -11.60
CA GLN A 98 2.43 -3.36 -11.43
C GLN A 98 2.17 -1.85 -11.50
N ILE A 99 1.35 -1.37 -12.45
CA ILE A 99 1.10 0.06 -12.65
C ILE A 99 0.07 0.58 -11.65
N GLU A 100 -1.12 -0.01 -11.62
CA GLU A 100 -2.27 0.53 -10.90
C GLU A 100 -2.23 0.21 -9.40
N VAL A 101 -1.49 -0.82 -8.98
CA VAL A 101 -1.38 -1.18 -7.55
C VAL A 101 -0.01 -0.83 -7.00
N LEU A 102 1.07 -1.40 -7.55
CA LEU A 102 2.40 -1.26 -6.95
C LEU A 102 2.95 0.18 -7.09
N GLN A 103 2.91 0.77 -8.28
CA GLN A 103 3.40 2.14 -8.47
C GLN A 103 2.52 3.17 -7.76
N ALA A 104 1.19 2.97 -7.75
CA ALA A 104 0.28 3.82 -7.00
C ALA A 104 0.57 3.79 -5.49
N MET A 105 0.76 2.60 -4.93
CA MET A 105 1.12 2.44 -3.52
C MET A 105 2.48 3.06 -3.20
N GLU A 106 3.49 2.85 -4.05
CA GLU A 106 4.82 3.46 -3.88
C GLU A 106 4.75 4.99 -3.88
N LYS A 107 3.97 5.56 -4.82
CA LYS A 107 3.76 7.01 -4.90
C LYS A 107 3.04 7.54 -3.65
N ASN A 108 1.98 6.87 -3.21
CA ASN A 108 1.21 7.31 -2.05
C ASN A 108 2.06 7.32 -0.78
N VAL A 109 2.88 6.28 -0.55
CA VAL A 109 3.76 6.26 0.63
C VAL A 109 4.74 7.44 0.65
N LYS A 110 5.30 7.82 -0.52
CA LYS A 110 6.20 8.98 -0.62
C LYS A 110 5.49 10.29 -0.30
N LEU A 111 4.25 10.46 -0.76
CA LEU A 111 3.45 11.66 -0.48
C LEU A 111 2.99 11.71 0.98
N ASP A 112 2.67 10.55 1.55
CA ASP A 112 2.18 10.44 2.93
C ASP A 112 3.25 10.84 3.95
N GLU A 113 4.54 10.61 3.68
CA GLU A 113 5.62 10.96 4.61
C GLU A 113 5.61 12.46 4.97
N GLU A 114 5.60 13.32 3.96
CA GLU A 114 5.56 14.78 4.15
C GLU A 114 4.21 15.25 4.67
N TYR A 115 3.12 14.69 4.13
CA TYR A 115 1.76 15.11 4.50
C TYR A 115 1.44 14.81 5.97
N ILE A 116 1.80 13.61 6.44
CA ILE A 116 1.50 13.17 7.81
C ILE A 116 2.38 13.89 8.82
N ASP A 117 3.68 14.06 8.54
CA ASP A 117 4.58 14.86 9.38
C ASP A 117 4.11 16.33 9.47
N GLY A 118 3.76 16.95 8.34
CA GLY A 118 3.20 18.30 8.30
C GLY A 118 1.90 18.43 9.10
N SER A 119 0.97 17.50 8.91
CA SER A 119 -0.32 17.48 9.62
C SER A 119 -0.15 17.31 11.12
N ARG A 120 0.78 16.45 11.56
CA ARG A 120 1.12 16.26 12.97
C ARG A 120 1.63 17.55 13.60
N ARG A 121 2.55 18.26 12.94
CA ARG A 121 3.12 19.52 13.46
C ARG A 121 2.07 20.62 13.59
N VAL A 122 1.17 20.75 12.62
CA VAL A 122 0.05 21.70 12.68
C VAL A 122 -0.87 21.37 13.86
N TYR A 123 -1.20 20.10 14.06
CA TYR A 123 -2.01 19.66 15.19
C TYR A 123 -1.34 19.97 16.54
N GLU A 124 -0.05 19.64 16.70
CA GLU A 124 0.71 19.91 17.93
C GLU A 124 0.77 21.41 18.25
N LEU A 125 0.98 22.25 17.22
CA LEU A 125 0.98 23.71 17.36
C LEU A 125 -0.39 24.24 17.81
N GLU A 126 -1.48 23.77 17.21
CA GLU A 126 -2.83 24.21 17.53
C GLU A 126 -3.24 23.82 18.96
N VAL A 127 -2.95 22.60 19.39
CA VAL A 127 -3.19 22.14 20.77
C VAL A 127 -2.42 23.01 21.77
N ARG A 128 -1.15 23.32 21.48
CA ARG A 128 -0.35 24.19 22.32
C ARG A 128 -0.92 25.60 22.40
N ASN A 129 -1.31 26.19 21.26
CA ASN A 129 -1.92 27.52 21.22
C ASN A 129 -3.22 27.58 22.04
N GLN A 130 -4.05 26.54 21.98
CA GLN A 130 -5.28 26.43 22.76
C GLN A 130 -5.00 26.32 24.26
N ALA A 131 -3.99 25.54 24.66
CA ALA A 131 -3.56 25.44 26.05
C ALA A 131 -3.05 26.79 26.59
N GLU A 132 -2.20 27.50 25.83
CA GLU A 132 -1.72 28.84 26.21
C GLU A 132 -2.86 29.88 26.30
N ALA A 133 -3.85 29.81 25.41
CA ALA A 133 -5.03 30.67 25.44
C ALA A 133 -5.91 30.40 26.68
N LEU A 134 -6.12 29.12 27.02
CA LEU A 134 -6.87 28.71 28.20
C LEU A 134 -6.17 29.16 29.50
N GLU A 135 -4.85 28.97 29.60
CA GLU A 135 -4.08 29.46 30.75
C GLU A 135 -4.20 30.97 30.94
N LYS A 136 -4.13 31.75 29.84
CA LYS A 136 -4.31 33.21 29.88
C LYS A 136 -5.70 33.60 30.37
N GLN A 137 -6.75 32.89 29.95
CA GLN A 137 -8.12 33.13 30.43
C GLN A 137 -8.26 32.83 31.92
N LEU A 138 -7.73 31.69 32.38
CA LEU A 138 -7.75 31.30 33.80
C LEU A 138 -7.00 32.31 34.67
N ARG A 139 -5.83 32.79 34.23
CA ARG A 139 -5.08 33.84 34.95
C ARG A 139 -5.85 35.15 35.03
N ARG A 140 -6.53 35.57 33.96
CA ARG A 140 -7.36 36.79 33.96
C ARG A 140 -8.60 36.66 34.84
N GLY A 141 -9.23 35.48 34.86
CA GLY A 141 -10.36 35.18 35.75
C GLY A 141 -9.97 35.24 37.22
N ALA A 142 -8.87 34.55 37.58
CA ALA A 142 -8.34 34.57 38.95
C ALA A 142 -7.98 35.99 39.42
N TYR A 143 -7.43 36.83 38.54
CA TYR A 143 -7.14 38.23 38.87
C TYR A 143 -8.41 39.05 39.13
N ARG A 144 -9.50 38.77 38.40
CA ARG A 144 -10.79 39.46 38.55
C ARG A 144 -11.48 39.06 39.86
N ASP A 145 -11.48 37.78 40.18
CA ASP A 145 -12.05 37.26 41.43
C ASP A 145 -11.27 37.75 42.66
N SER A 146 -9.95 37.97 42.52
CA SER A 146 -9.13 38.53 43.59
C SER A 146 -9.38 40.02 43.86
N LEU A 147 -9.83 40.78 42.85
CA LEU A 147 -10.23 42.18 43.01
C LEU A 147 -11.60 42.28 43.68
N GLU A 148 -12.57 41.43 43.29
CA GLU A 148 -13.90 41.38 43.92
C GLU A 148 -13.85 40.93 45.38
N ASN A 149 -12.92 40.03 45.76
CA ASN A 149 -12.74 39.61 47.16
C ASN A 149 -11.94 40.60 48.03
N SER A 150 -11.31 41.63 47.45
CA SER A 150 -10.53 42.63 48.19
C SER A 150 -11.33 43.89 48.56
N GLU A 151 -12.57 44.03 48.08
CA GLU A 151 -13.44 45.19 48.34
C GLU A 151 -14.37 45.02 49.57
N TYR A 152 -14.14 44.01 50.43
CA TYR A 152 -14.87 43.79 51.69
C TYR A 152 -13.98 43.86 52.93
#